data_AF-A0AAV9HWB8-F1
#
_entry.id   AF-A0AAV9HWB8-F1
#
_cell.length_a   1.000
_cell.length_b   1.000
_cell.length_c   1.000
_cell.angle_alpha   90.00
_cell.angle_beta   90.00
_cell.angle_gamma   90.00
#
_symmetry.space_group_name_H-M   'P 1'
#
loop_
_entity.id
_entity.type
_entity.pdbx_description
1 polymer ?
#
loop_
_entity_poly.entity_id
_entity_poly.type
_entity_poly.pdbx_seq_one_letter_code
_entity_poly.pdbx_strand_id
1 'polypeptide(L)'
;MAAFFTLLSLATLTLAVERSVTPHDLYSSSVGVLGCKIDTNRVAYFPDAVDCNNLCVRITHEGRTLELLRIDQSGGAFDISYDAWNFLTTGASAIDEPSTGGGVNMEVEDVPAENCKSLLKTDGGKLAFSASNSMNFIASCLSQPDSFVAKNFELFNIQDATCKCGHDEKCTLDLATSNQPSCPNQLGTGASIGDSVFNIEFGTGKKVAAAGVC
;
A
#
# COMPACT_ATOMS: atom_id res chain seq x y z
N MET A 1 -31.85 23.91 29.84
CA MET A 1 -30.51 23.33 30.12
C MET A 1 -30.28 22.21 29.12
N ALA A 2 -29.52 22.48 28.05
CA ALA A 2 -29.11 21.47 27.09
C ALA A 2 -27.77 20.90 27.57
N ALA A 3 -27.74 19.60 27.89
CA ALA A 3 -26.51 18.91 28.24
C ALA A 3 -25.74 18.60 26.96
N PHE A 4 -24.60 19.26 26.77
CA PHE A 4 -23.62 18.86 25.77
C PHE A 4 -22.91 17.61 26.28
N PHE A 5 -23.18 16.46 25.66
CA PHE A 5 -22.36 15.26 25.84
C PHE A 5 -21.14 15.37 24.93
N THR A 6 -19.99 15.70 25.50
CA THR A 6 -18.70 15.62 24.83
C THR A 6 -18.31 14.14 24.74
N LEU A 7 -18.44 13.54 23.56
CA LEU A 7 -17.86 12.24 23.26
C LEU A 7 -16.32 12.37 23.28
N LEU A 8 -15.68 11.91 24.35
CA LEU A 8 -14.24 11.66 24.32
C LEU A 8 -13.99 10.42 23.45
N SER A 9 -13.40 10.62 22.27
CA SER A 9 -12.83 9.53 21.50
C SER A 9 -11.58 9.04 22.24
N LEU A 10 -11.60 7.81 22.77
CA LEU A 10 -10.38 7.15 23.24
C LEU A 10 -9.51 6.85 22.02
N ALA A 11 -8.44 7.61 21.84
CA ALA A 11 -7.37 7.22 20.94
C ALA A 11 -6.68 5.99 21.55
N THR A 12 -6.78 4.84 20.89
CA THR A 12 -5.93 3.69 21.18
C THR A 12 -4.50 4.07 20.80
N LEU A 13 -3.64 4.31 21.79
CA LEU A 13 -2.19 4.33 21.56
C LEU A 13 -1.75 2.89 21.30
N THR A 14 -1.50 2.58 20.04
CA THR A 14 -0.66 1.46 19.64
C THR A 14 0.78 1.80 20.07
N LEU A 15 1.38 0.94 20.90
CA LEU A 15 2.77 1.15 21.31
C LEU A 15 3.68 0.81 20.14
N ALA A 16 4.65 1.67 19.86
CA ALA A 16 5.75 1.35 18.96
C ALA A 16 6.48 0.09 19.45
N VAL A 17 6.81 -0.82 18.54
CA VAL A 17 7.50 -2.07 18.88
C VAL A 17 8.73 -2.23 18.01
N GLU A 18 9.84 -2.62 18.62
CA GLU A 18 11.06 -2.92 17.87
C GLU A 18 10.89 -4.18 16.99
N ARG A 19 11.29 -4.07 15.74
CA ARG A 19 11.31 -5.16 14.75
C ARG A 19 12.60 -5.12 13.96
N SER A 20 13.09 -6.29 13.56
CA SER A 20 14.16 -6.39 12.56
C SER A 20 13.56 -6.13 11.19
N VAL A 21 13.79 -4.93 10.65
CA VAL A 21 13.23 -4.46 9.39
C VAL A 21 14.24 -4.62 8.26
N THR A 22 13.83 -5.23 7.14
CA THR A 22 14.72 -5.53 6.00
C THR A 22 14.30 -4.79 4.72
N PRO A 23 15.23 -4.53 3.79
CA PRO A 23 14.90 -3.89 2.51
C PRO A 23 14.23 -4.88 1.54
N HIS A 24 13.18 -4.42 0.87
CA HIS A 24 12.46 -5.13 -0.20
C HIS A 24 12.50 -4.32 -1.49
N ASP A 25 13.11 -4.85 -2.54
CA ASP A 25 13.34 -4.11 -3.80
C ASP A 25 12.23 -4.29 -4.83
N LEU A 26 11.33 -5.27 -4.67
CA LEU A 26 10.27 -5.56 -5.64
C LEU A 26 8.90 -5.08 -5.15
N TYR A 27 8.21 -4.24 -5.93
CA TYR A 27 6.84 -3.90 -5.60
C TYR A 27 5.89 -5.09 -5.75
N SER A 28 5.05 -5.31 -4.74
CA SER A 28 3.92 -6.26 -4.75
C SER A 28 2.79 -5.81 -3.82
N SER A 29 1.62 -6.43 -3.98
CA SER A 29 0.46 -6.23 -3.11
C SER A 29 -0.40 -7.49 -3.05
N SER A 30 -0.52 -8.10 -1.88
CA SER A 30 -1.39 -9.26 -1.62
C SER A 30 -2.88 -8.94 -1.67
N VAL A 31 -3.25 -7.67 -1.54
CA VAL A 31 -4.66 -7.21 -1.61
C VAL A 31 -4.99 -6.51 -2.92
N GLY A 32 -4.04 -6.44 -3.86
CA GLY A 32 -4.26 -5.90 -5.20
C GLY A 32 -4.29 -4.38 -5.28
N VAL A 33 -3.59 -3.67 -4.38
CA VAL A 33 -3.35 -2.22 -4.55
C VAL A 33 -2.49 -1.99 -5.79
N LEU A 34 -2.80 -0.93 -6.53
CA LEU A 34 -2.14 -0.60 -7.78
C LEU A 34 -0.93 0.32 -7.55
N GLY A 35 0.27 -0.17 -7.85
CA GLY A 35 1.54 0.54 -7.64
C GLY A 35 1.62 1.86 -8.41
N CYS A 36 1.05 1.90 -9.62
CA CYS A 36 0.99 3.14 -10.42
C CYS A 36 0.12 4.24 -9.80
N LYS A 37 -0.66 3.92 -8.76
CA LYS A 37 -1.55 4.85 -8.07
C LYS A 37 -1.06 5.20 -6.66
N ILE A 38 0.14 4.77 -6.25
CA ILE A 38 0.75 5.09 -4.96
C ILE A 38 2.24 5.42 -5.08
N ASP A 39 2.86 5.90 -4.01
CA ASP A 39 4.32 5.94 -3.88
C ASP A 39 4.87 4.55 -3.48
N THR A 40 5.41 3.83 -4.46
CA THR A 40 5.97 2.47 -4.25
C THR A 40 7.29 2.45 -3.49
N ASN A 41 7.90 3.62 -3.28
CA ASN A 41 9.07 3.76 -2.40
C ASN A 41 8.69 3.90 -0.92
N ARG A 42 7.40 3.82 -0.58
CA ARG A 42 6.87 3.98 0.78
C ARG A 42 5.88 2.87 1.12
N VAL A 43 6.31 1.61 0.95
CA VAL A 43 5.46 0.41 1.15
C VAL A 43 6.05 -0.49 2.23
N ALA A 44 5.19 -1.12 3.02
CA ALA A 44 5.52 -2.12 4.02
C ALA A 44 4.93 -3.49 3.65
N TYR A 45 5.74 -4.53 3.82
CA TYR A 45 5.48 -5.94 3.51
C TYR A 45 5.66 -6.73 4.81
N PHE A 46 4.60 -6.80 5.62
CA PHE A 46 4.69 -7.34 6.99
C PHE A 46 4.11 -8.74 7.10
N PRO A 47 4.47 -9.53 8.14
CA PRO A 47 4.04 -10.93 8.24
C PRO A 47 2.54 -11.10 8.42
N ASP A 48 1.94 -10.14 9.11
CA ASP A 48 0.53 -10.14 9.46
C ASP A 48 -0.32 -9.73 8.25
N ALA A 49 -1.44 -10.43 8.06
CA ALA A 49 -2.38 -10.16 6.97
C ALA A 49 -2.79 -8.67 6.94
N VAL A 50 -2.96 -8.15 5.72
CA VAL A 50 -3.46 -6.79 5.50
C VAL A 50 -4.95 -6.75 5.89
N ASP A 51 -5.34 -5.75 6.69
CA ASP A 51 -6.72 -5.55 7.11
C ASP A 51 -7.31 -4.24 6.55
N CYS A 52 -8.58 -3.97 6.86
CA CYS A 52 -9.35 -2.86 6.28
C CYS A 52 -9.09 -1.48 6.92
N ASN A 53 -8.27 -1.40 7.97
CA ASN A 53 -8.00 -0.21 8.77
C ASN A 53 -6.51 0.06 8.99
N ASN A 54 -5.72 -0.97 9.24
CA ASN A 54 -4.30 -0.91 9.55
C ASN A 54 -3.44 -0.92 8.29
N LEU A 55 -3.62 0.13 7.48
CA LEU A 55 -2.97 0.30 6.20
C LEU A 55 -1.78 1.25 6.23
N CYS A 56 -1.51 1.87 7.37
CA CYS A 56 -0.43 2.83 7.53
C CYS A 56 0.39 2.49 8.76
N VAL A 57 1.70 2.42 8.57
CA VAL A 57 2.66 2.18 9.65
C VAL A 57 3.67 3.30 9.66
N ARG A 58 4.07 3.72 10.86
CA ARG A 58 5.19 4.62 11.09
C ARG A 58 6.40 3.80 11.48
N ILE A 59 7.52 4.04 10.80
CA ILE A 59 8.80 3.43 11.10
C ILE A 59 9.76 4.52 11.54
N THR A 60 10.42 4.32 12.69
CA THR A 60 11.42 5.24 13.20
C THR A 60 12.75 4.52 13.43
N HIS A 61 13.85 5.14 12.99
CA HIS A 61 15.21 4.67 13.22
C HIS A 61 16.16 5.87 13.40
N GLU A 62 16.88 5.92 14.52
CA GLU A 62 17.85 6.99 14.84
C GLU A 62 17.29 8.41 14.65
N GLY A 63 16.02 8.64 15.00
CA GLY A 63 15.35 9.94 14.89
C GLY A 63 14.83 10.28 13.49
N ARG A 64 15.04 9.42 12.49
CA ARG A 64 14.39 9.51 11.17
C ARG A 64 13.09 8.73 11.20
N THR A 65 12.05 9.28 10.59
CA THR A 65 10.71 8.70 10.60
C THR A 65 10.11 8.72 9.20
N LEU A 66 9.47 7.63 8.81
CA LEU A 66 8.65 7.52 7.61
C LEU A 66 7.29 6.90 7.94
N GLU A 67 6.28 7.31 7.19
CA GLU A 67 4.97 6.65 7.12
C GLU A 67 4.96 5.80 5.85
N LEU A 68 4.48 4.56 5.93
CA LEU A 68 4.50 3.57 4.86
C LEU A 68 3.15 2.88 4.73
N LEU A 69 2.73 2.60 3.49
CA LEU A 69 1.52 1.84 3.20
C LEU A 69 1.75 0.35 3.44
N ARG A 70 1.01 -0.24 4.38
CA ARG A 70 0.99 -1.69 4.63
C ARG A 70 -0.08 -2.35 3.77
N ILE A 71 0.33 -2.83 2.61
CA ILE A 71 -0.56 -3.31 1.55
C ILE A 71 -0.11 -4.67 0.97
N ASP A 72 0.89 -5.26 1.58
CA ASP A 72 1.36 -6.59 1.23
C ASP A 72 1.70 -7.40 2.47
N GLN A 73 1.66 -8.72 2.31
CA GLN A 73 1.96 -9.67 3.35
C GLN A 73 3.25 -10.42 2.98
N SER A 74 4.23 -10.38 3.88
CA SER A 74 5.41 -11.21 3.75
C SER A 74 5.15 -12.62 4.31
N GLY A 75 5.98 -13.59 3.90
CA GLY A 75 5.95 -14.94 4.48
C GLY A 75 6.54 -15.05 5.91
N GLY A 76 6.79 -13.94 6.61
CA GLY A 76 7.36 -13.95 7.97
C GLY A 76 8.31 -12.81 8.32
N ALA A 77 8.66 -11.92 7.39
CA ALA A 77 9.61 -10.83 7.60
C ALA A 77 8.93 -9.44 7.73
N PHE A 78 9.56 -8.50 8.43
CA PHE A 78 9.12 -7.11 8.41
C PHE A 78 9.90 -6.38 7.33
N ASP A 79 9.43 -6.45 6.09
CA ASP A 79 10.15 -5.79 5.00
C ASP A 79 9.50 -4.45 4.66
N ILE A 80 10.30 -3.51 4.17
CA ILE A 80 9.83 -2.23 3.64
C ILE A 80 10.54 -1.97 2.32
N SER A 81 9.92 -1.15 1.46
CA SER A 81 10.50 -0.74 0.19
C SER A 81 11.95 -0.27 0.37
N TYR A 82 12.86 -0.73 -0.50
CA TYR A 82 14.30 -0.51 -0.36
C TYR A 82 14.67 0.96 -0.15
N ASP A 83 14.01 1.89 -0.85
CA ASP A 83 14.23 3.32 -0.63
C ASP A 83 13.91 3.79 0.79
N ALA A 84 12.81 3.31 1.38
CA ALA A 84 12.43 3.63 2.75
C ALA A 84 13.46 3.09 3.76
N TRP A 85 13.89 1.84 3.57
CA TRP A 85 14.93 1.23 4.41
C TRP A 85 16.25 1.99 4.30
N ASN A 86 16.66 2.36 3.08
CA ASN A 86 17.90 3.11 2.85
C ASN A 86 17.83 4.51 3.49
N PHE A 87 16.71 5.20 3.34
CA PHE A 87 16.52 6.52 3.95
C PHE A 87 16.55 6.45 5.48
N LEU A 88 15.87 5.47 6.08
CA LEU A 88 15.84 5.32 7.54
C LEU A 88 17.23 5.02 8.12
N THR A 89 18.03 4.23 7.42
CA THR A 89 19.38 3.82 7.88
C THR A 89 20.47 4.85 7.56
N THR A 90 20.40 5.53 6.42
CA THR A 90 21.48 6.41 5.94
C THR A 90 21.10 7.89 5.93
N GLY A 91 19.82 8.21 5.80
CA GLY A 91 19.31 9.55 5.53
C GLY A 91 19.21 9.93 4.06
N ALA A 92 19.54 9.03 3.13
CA ALA A 92 19.51 9.28 1.69
C ALA A 92 18.59 8.29 0.94
N SER A 93 18.09 8.71 -0.23
CA SER A 93 17.35 7.81 -1.13
C SER A 93 18.26 6.69 -1.63
N ALA A 94 17.71 5.49 -1.81
CA ALA A 94 18.42 4.38 -2.43
C ALA A 94 18.77 4.65 -3.91
N ILE A 95 18.08 5.57 -4.57
CA ILE A 95 18.39 5.98 -5.95
C ILE A 95 19.70 6.76 -6.00
N ASP A 96 19.91 7.64 -5.02
CA ASP A 96 21.02 8.59 -5.00
C ASP A 96 22.25 8.00 -4.32
N GLU A 97 22.07 7.36 -3.16
CA GLU A 97 23.13 6.76 -2.35
C GLU A 97 22.70 5.36 -1.87
N PRO A 98 22.73 4.36 -2.78
CA PRO A 98 22.35 2.99 -2.43
C PRO A 98 23.32 2.38 -1.41
N SER A 99 22.77 1.82 -0.34
CA SER A 99 23.51 1.00 0.62
C SER A 99 23.04 -0.45 0.59
N THR A 100 23.91 -1.37 0.99
CA THR A 100 23.58 -2.79 1.12
C THR A 100 23.51 -3.18 2.59
N GLY A 101 22.63 -4.10 2.95
CA GLY A 101 22.48 -4.59 4.31
C GLY A 101 21.33 -5.58 4.43
N GLY A 102 20.83 -5.75 5.66
CA GLY A 102 19.70 -6.64 5.96
C GLY A 102 18.89 -6.10 7.13
N GLY A 103 18.47 -6.99 8.03
CA GLY A 103 17.65 -6.62 9.18
C GLY A 103 18.33 -5.58 10.10
N VAL A 104 17.64 -4.46 10.29
CA VAL A 104 18.00 -3.41 11.25
C VAL A 104 16.86 -3.24 12.24
N ASN A 105 17.17 -3.13 13.53
CA ASN A 105 16.13 -2.91 14.53
C ASN A 105 15.57 -1.49 14.41
N MET A 106 14.28 -1.39 14.13
CA MET A 106 13.53 -0.15 13.99
C MET A 106 12.25 -0.19 14.82
N GLU A 107 11.79 0.96 15.27
CA GLU A 107 10.50 1.10 15.93
C GLU A 107 9.39 1.09 14.88
N VAL A 108 8.40 0.22 15.06
CA VAL A 108 7.24 0.07 14.19
C VAL A 108 5.97 0.38 14.97
N GLU A 109 5.18 1.33 14.48
CA GLU A 109 3.93 1.76 15.08
C GLU A 109 2.81 1.72 14.03
N ASP A 110 1.72 1.03 14.32
CA ASP A 110 0.51 1.12 13.50
C ASP A 110 -0.16 2.48 13.74
N VAL A 111 -0.50 3.20 12.67
CA VAL A 111 -1.06 4.55 12.75
C VAL A 111 -2.33 4.66 11.91
N PRO A 112 -3.21 5.67 12.15
CA PRO A 112 -4.40 5.85 11.33
C PRO A 112 -4.06 5.90 9.84
N ALA A 113 -4.85 5.23 9.00
CA ALA A 113 -4.62 5.16 7.55
C ALA A 113 -4.49 6.54 6.87
N GLU A 114 -5.16 7.57 7.42
CA GLU A 114 -5.08 8.96 6.95
C GLU A 114 -3.66 9.53 6.98
N ASN A 115 -2.78 9.04 7.86
CA ASN A 115 -1.38 9.45 7.90
C ASN A 115 -0.65 9.14 6.59
N CYS A 116 -1.04 8.07 5.89
CA CYS A 116 -0.44 7.67 4.62
C CYS A 116 -1.12 8.31 3.40
N LYS A 117 -2.05 9.27 3.58
CA LYS A 117 -2.81 9.86 2.47
C LYS A 117 -1.92 10.56 1.43
N SER A 118 -0.79 11.13 1.86
CA SER A 118 0.20 11.75 0.97
C SER A 118 0.86 10.76 0.00
N LEU A 119 0.80 9.46 0.30
CA LEU A 119 1.36 8.38 -0.53
C LEU A 119 0.39 7.94 -1.63
N LEU A 120 -0.85 8.44 -1.63
CA LEU A 120 -1.89 8.06 -2.58
C LEU A 120 -1.92 9.07 -3.74
N LYS A 121 -1.83 8.57 -4.97
CA LYS A 121 -1.77 9.39 -6.21
C LYS A 121 -3.11 9.54 -6.92
N THR A 122 -4.17 8.93 -6.39
CA THR A 122 -5.52 9.08 -6.94
C THR A 122 -6.12 10.43 -6.56
N ASP A 123 -7.06 10.90 -7.37
CA ASP A 123 -7.86 12.07 -7.05
C ASP A 123 -8.66 11.82 -5.76
N GLY A 124 -8.46 12.70 -4.77
CA GLY A 124 -9.12 12.59 -3.46
C GLY A 124 -8.40 11.70 -2.45
N GLY A 125 -7.26 11.09 -2.81
CA GLY A 125 -6.44 10.29 -1.90
C GLY A 125 -7.14 9.00 -1.46
N LYS A 126 -7.73 8.28 -2.42
CA LYS A 126 -8.33 6.96 -2.22
C LYS A 126 -7.37 5.85 -2.61
N LEU A 127 -7.47 4.70 -1.96
CA LEU A 127 -6.64 3.55 -2.28
C LEU A 127 -7.20 2.85 -3.53
N ALA A 128 -6.41 2.80 -4.60
CA ALA A 128 -6.82 2.18 -5.86
C ALA A 128 -6.45 0.71 -5.91
N PHE A 129 -7.42 -0.12 -6.29
CA PHE A 129 -7.26 -1.57 -6.37
C PHE A 129 -7.58 -2.11 -7.77
N SER A 130 -6.98 -3.26 -8.10
CA SER A 130 -7.31 -4.06 -9.28
C SER A 130 -8.73 -4.61 -9.19
N ALA A 131 -9.62 -4.18 -10.08
CA ALA A 131 -11.02 -4.62 -10.12
C ALA A 131 -11.17 -6.13 -10.37
N SER A 132 -10.22 -6.74 -11.10
CA SER A 132 -10.24 -8.18 -11.37
C SER A 132 -9.67 -9.03 -10.25
N ASN A 133 -8.77 -8.48 -9.41
CA ASN A 133 -7.95 -9.29 -8.50
C ASN A 133 -8.05 -8.91 -7.01
N SER A 134 -8.78 -7.85 -6.63
CA SER A 134 -8.92 -7.43 -5.22
C SER A 134 -10.27 -7.77 -4.58
N MET A 135 -11.21 -8.35 -5.33
CA MET A 135 -12.63 -8.38 -4.91
C MET A 135 -12.91 -9.14 -3.61
N ASN A 136 -12.12 -10.18 -3.28
CA ASN A 136 -12.25 -10.88 -2.00
C ASN A 136 -11.94 -9.95 -0.82
N PHE A 137 -10.86 -9.16 -0.93
CA PHE A 137 -10.49 -8.18 0.09
C PHE A 137 -11.51 -7.05 0.18
N ILE A 138 -11.90 -6.48 -0.96
CA ILE A 138 -12.88 -5.40 -1.03
C ILE A 138 -14.24 -5.81 -0.44
N ALA A 139 -14.74 -7.00 -0.79
CA ALA A 139 -16.00 -7.50 -0.22
C ALA A 139 -15.90 -7.68 1.31
N SER A 140 -14.78 -8.20 1.82
CA SER A 140 -14.52 -8.32 3.26
C SER A 140 -14.44 -6.98 3.98
N CYS A 141 -13.94 -5.94 3.33
CA CYS A 141 -13.92 -4.60 3.90
C CYS A 141 -15.28 -3.92 3.84
N LEU A 142 -16.06 -4.14 2.77
CA LEU A 142 -17.42 -3.61 2.65
C LEU A 142 -18.38 -4.22 3.68
N SER A 143 -18.14 -5.43 4.18
CA SER A 143 -18.88 -5.97 5.34
C SER A 143 -18.52 -5.30 6.68
N GLN A 144 -17.50 -4.44 6.67
CA GLN A 144 -17.09 -3.57 7.78
C GLN A 144 -17.27 -2.11 7.33
N PRO A 145 -18.51 -1.60 7.27
CA PRO A 145 -18.83 -0.33 6.61
C PRO A 145 -18.11 0.88 7.23
N ASP A 146 -17.66 0.74 8.48
CA ASP A 146 -16.91 1.78 9.16
C ASP A 146 -15.40 1.79 8.89
N SER A 147 -14.89 0.75 8.23
CA SER A 147 -13.46 0.63 7.93
C SER A 147 -12.97 1.70 6.97
N PHE A 148 -11.67 2.01 7.03
CA PHE A 148 -11.06 2.98 6.13
C PHE A 148 -11.23 2.56 4.66
N VAL A 149 -10.96 1.29 4.33
CA VAL A 149 -11.07 0.79 2.96
C VAL A 149 -12.50 0.92 2.44
N ALA A 150 -13.52 0.55 3.22
CA ALA A 150 -14.92 0.65 2.78
C ALA A 150 -15.32 2.09 2.41
N LYS A 151 -14.69 3.09 3.02
CA LYS A 151 -14.96 4.52 2.79
C LYS A 151 -14.04 5.15 1.74
N ASN A 152 -12.84 4.61 1.53
CA ASN A 152 -11.75 5.28 0.81
C ASN A 152 -11.06 4.41 -0.25
N PHE A 153 -11.84 3.67 -1.06
CA PHE A 153 -11.31 2.88 -2.17
C PHE A 153 -11.80 3.34 -3.54
N GLU A 154 -11.04 3.00 -4.57
CA GLU A 154 -11.46 3.01 -5.98
C GLU A 154 -11.04 1.71 -6.66
N LEU A 155 -11.78 1.31 -7.69
CA LEU A 155 -11.48 0.14 -8.50
C LEU A 155 -11.09 0.57 -9.90
N PHE A 156 -10.05 -0.05 -10.45
CA PHE A 156 -9.60 0.17 -11.82
C PHE A 156 -9.48 -1.16 -12.57
N ASN A 157 -9.76 -1.15 -13.87
CA ASN A 157 -9.66 -2.32 -14.74
C ASN A 157 -8.19 -2.65 -15.12
N ILE A 158 -7.28 -2.55 -14.16
CA ILE A 158 -5.88 -2.93 -14.29
C ILE A 158 -5.72 -4.31 -13.66
N GLN A 159 -5.06 -5.22 -14.36
CA GLN A 159 -5.06 -6.64 -14.02
C GLN A 159 -4.00 -6.99 -12.98
N ASP A 160 -2.87 -6.31 -12.95
CA ASP A 160 -1.77 -6.63 -12.04
C ASP A 160 -1.42 -5.46 -11.13
N ALA A 161 -0.90 -5.76 -9.93
CA ALA A 161 -0.50 -4.74 -8.97
C ALA A 161 0.59 -3.80 -9.54
N THR A 162 1.46 -4.31 -10.42
CA THR A 162 2.53 -3.53 -11.06
C THR A 162 2.05 -2.62 -12.21
N CYS A 163 0.74 -2.60 -12.47
CA CYS A 163 0.09 -1.82 -13.54
C CYS A 163 0.67 -2.03 -14.94
N LYS A 164 1.02 -3.26 -15.30
CA LYS A 164 1.59 -3.59 -16.61
C LYS A 164 0.52 -3.88 -17.65
N CYS A 165 -0.64 -4.41 -17.25
CA CYS A 165 -1.66 -4.98 -18.12
C CYS A 165 -3.07 -4.53 -17.75
N GLY A 166 -3.91 -4.27 -18.76
CA GLY A 166 -5.33 -3.97 -18.58
C GLY A 166 -5.76 -2.67 -19.24
N HIS A 167 -6.71 -1.99 -18.62
CA HIS A 167 -7.24 -0.70 -19.02
C HIS A 167 -7.18 0.25 -17.81
N ASP A 168 -6.51 1.39 -17.93
CA ASP A 168 -6.50 2.42 -16.88
C ASP A 168 -7.81 3.21 -16.87
N GLU A 169 -8.86 2.56 -16.39
CA GLU A 169 -10.22 3.08 -16.33
C GLU A 169 -10.86 2.74 -14.99
N LYS A 170 -11.65 3.68 -14.45
CA LYS A 170 -12.39 3.47 -13.21
C LYS A 170 -13.57 2.53 -13.43
N CYS A 171 -13.78 1.64 -12.47
CA CYS A 171 -14.93 0.73 -12.41
C CYS A 171 -15.88 1.12 -11.28
N THR A 172 -17.13 0.71 -11.40
CA THR A 172 -18.14 0.85 -10.34
C THR A 172 -18.48 -0.51 -9.75
N LEU A 173 -18.88 -0.54 -8.48
CA LEU A 173 -19.27 -1.76 -7.78
C LEU A 173 -20.63 -1.55 -7.12
N ASP A 174 -21.56 -2.45 -7.43
CA ASP A 174 -22.83 -2.57 -6.73
C ASP A 174 -23.03 -4.04 -6.33
N LEU A 175 -22.72 -4.35 -5.07
CA LEU A 175 -22.84 -5.70 -4.50
C LEU A 175 -24.30 -6.17 -4.39
N ALA A 176 -25.29 -5.28 -4.49
CA ALA A 176 -26.69 -5.69 -4.57
C ALA A 176 -27.03 -6.28 -5.95
N THR A 177 -26.26 -5.92 -6.98
CA THR A 177 -26.45 -6.36 -8.36
C THR A 177 -25.47 -7.47 -8.76
N SER A 178 -24.19 -7.34 -8.41
CA SER A 178 -23.13 -8.27 -8.83
C SER A 178 -21.92 -8.26 -7.89
N ASN A 179 -21.25 -9.40 -7.75
CA ASN A 179 -19.95 -9.49 -7.09
C ASN A 179 -18.77 -9.09 -8.00
N GLN A 180 -19.04 -8.74 -9.26
CA GLN A 180 -18.05 -8.26 -10.22
C GLN A 180 -18.24 -6.75 -10.48
N PRO A 181 -17.16 -5.96 -10.45
CA PRO A 181 -17.20 -4.55 -10.86
C PRO A 181 -17.66 -4.38 -12.32
N SER A 182 -18.35 -3.27 -12.59
CA SER A 182 -18.69 -2.84 -13.94
C SER A 182 -17.63 -1.85 -14.43
N CYS A 183 -16.99 -2.15 -15.55
CA CYS A 183 -15.94 -1.34 -16.17
C CYS A 183 -16.32 -1.01 -17.63
N PRO A 184 -15.80 0.08 -18.21
CA PRO A 184 -16.05 0.40 -19.63
C PRO A 184 -15.60 -0.69 -20.60
N ASN A 185 -14.47 -1.36 -20.33
CA ASN A 185 -14.00 -2.55 -21.04
C ASN A 185 -14.24 -3.81 -20.20
N GLN A 186 -14.19 -4.98 -20.84
CA GLN A 186 -14.37 -6.26 -20.15
C GLN A 186 -13.31 -6.43 -19.05
N LEU A 187 -13.75 -6.86 -17.87
CA LEU A 187 -12.86 -7.17 -16.75
C LEU A 187 -11.83 -8.25 -17.12
N GLY A 188 -10.60 -8.06 -16.64
CA GLY A 188 -9.53 -9.06 -16.84
C GLY A 188 -9.09 -9.17 -18.30
N THR A 189 -9.35 -8.16 -19.11
CA THR A 189 -8.86 -8.06 -20.49
C THR A 189 -7.94 -6.86 -20.62
N GLY A 190 -7.21 -6.80 -21.73
CA GLY A 190 -6.32 -5.70 -22.07
C GLY A 190 -4.92 -6.16 -22.41
N ALA A 191 -4.25 -5.35 -23.22
CA ALA A 191 -2.84 -5.53 -23.56
C ALA A 191 -1.96 -4.81 -22.53
N SER A 192 -0.64 -4.77 -22.79
CA SER A 192 0.25 -3.97 -21.97
C SER A 192 -0.09 -2.48 -22.09
N ILE A 193 -0.10 -1.78 -20.95
CA ILE A 193 -0.31 -0.33 -20.85
C ILE A 193 1.00 0.44 -20.58
N GLY A 194 2.14 -0.22 -20.71
CA GLY A 194 3.47 0.35 -20.49
C GLY A 194 4.00 0.16 -19.07
N ASP A 195 5.25 0.60 -18.84
CA ASP A 195 5.88 0.56 -17.52
C ASP A 195 5.55 1.84 -16.74
N SER A 196 4.97 1.67 -15.55
CA SER A 196 4.61 2.78 -14.66
C SER A 196 5.07 2.57 -13.22
N VAL A 197 5.38 1.32 -12.84
CA VAL A 197 5.95 0.96 -11.55
C VAL A 197 7.41 0.57 -11.74
N PHE A 198 8.28 1.18 -10.94
CA PHE A 198 9.71 0.94 -10.99
C PHE A 198 10.22 0.54 -9.61
N ASN A 199 11.00 -0.54 -9.60
CA ASN A 199 11.78 -1.01 -8.49
C ASN A 199 13.15 -0.33 -8.49
N ILE A 200 13.82 -0.31 -7.34
CA ILE A 200 15.22 0.13 -7.24
C ILE A 200 16.04 -1.14 -7.03
N GLU A 201 16.81 -1.54 -8.03
CA GLU A 201 17.64 -2.76 -7.98
C GLU A 201 18.61 -2.67 -6.79
N PHE A 202 18.53 -3.65 -5.90
CA PHE A 202 19.20 -3.62 -4.61
C PHE A 202 20.70 -3.35 -4.70
N GLY A 203 21.18 -2.36 -3.94
CA GLY A 203 22.60 -1.99 -3.87
C GLY A 203 23.12 -1.19 -5.07
N THR A 204 22.28 -0.85 -6.06
CA THR A 204 22.74 -0.20 -7.31
C THR A 204 22.18 1.19 -7.55
N GLY A 205 21.03 1.52 -6.94
CA GLY A 205 20.27 2.75 -7.22
C GLY A 205 19.58 2.80 -8.58
N LYS A 206 19.73 1.73 -9.39
CA LYS A 206 19.16 1.67 -10.73
C LYS A 206 17.66 1.39 -10.67
N LYS A 207 16.87 2.22 -11.36
CA LYS A 207 15.45 1.95 -11.59
C LYS A 207 15.28 0.84 -12.62
N VAL A 208 14.52 -0.18 -12.27
CA VAL A 208 14.14 -1.29 -13.16
C VAL A 208 12.62 -1.40 -13.17
N ALA A 209 12.03 -1.62 -14.34
CA ALA A 209 10.58 -1.81 -14.44
C ALA A 209 10.16 -3.01 -13.58
N ALA A 210 9.09 -2.85 -12.80
CA ALA A 210 8.53 -3.96 -12.06
C ALA A 210 7.98 -5.02 -13.04
N ALA A 211 8.22 -6.29 -12.74
CA ALA A 211 7.79 -7.37 -13.61
C ALA A 211 6.27 -7.48 -13.61
N GLY A 212 5.68 -7.53 -14.81
CA GLY A 212 4.28 -7.88 -15.03
C GLY A 212 4.16 -8.64 -16.34
N VAL A 213 3.28 -9.63 -16.40
CA VAL A 213 3.05 -10.43 -17.61
C VAL A 213 1.61 -10.22 -18.06
N CYS A 214 1.49 -9.81 -19.33
CA CYS A 214 0.27 -9.90 -20.13
C CYS A 214 0.46 -11.10 -21.07
#